data_AF-A0A1G1XV13-F1
#
_entry.id   AF-A0A1G1XV13-F1
#
_cell.length_a   1.000
_cell.length_b   1.000
_cell.length_c   1.000
_cell.angle_alpha   90.00
_cell.angle_beta   90.00
_cell.angle_gamma   90.00
#
_symmetry.space_group_name_H-M   'P 1'
#
loop_
_entity.id
_entity.type
_entity.pdbx_description
1 polymer ?
#
loop_
_entity_poly.entity_id
_entity_poly.type
_entity_poly.pdbx_seq_one_letter_code
_entity_poly.pdbx_strand_id
1 'polypeptide(L)'
;MIKNWKFAIGLGAGFWVIMFIGVSAIMVALLSEIWQKILEIILAGVAAFILARLYFKKQPGEVKDALVLGIAWFIVGTILDLLITIQYVKAGANYFAGLKTFYGMWNLWVGFVLMFVGIIIAAKTTHGGELMKPPPPPSSTPTSPMG
;
A
#
# COMPACT_ATOMS: atom_id res chain seq x y z
N MET A 1 -3.75 4.69 16.33
CA MET A 1 -4.15 3.27 16.36
C MET A 1 -5.19 3.02 15.26
N ILE A 2 -5.07 1.95 14.46
CA ILE A 2 -6.00 1.62 13.37
C ILE A 2 -7.43 1.49 13.91
N LYS A 3 -8.35 2.31 13.40
CA LYS A 3 -9.75 2.35 13.87
C LYS A 3 -10.66 1.37 13.12
N ASN A 4 -10.40 1.11 11.83
CA ASN A 4 -11.18 0.17 11.04
C ASN A 4 -10.29 -0.91 10.39
N TRP A 5 -10.08 -1.98 11.14
CA TRP A 5 -9.32 -3.15 10.70
C TRP A 5 -9.93 -3.85 9.48
N LYS A 6 -11.26 -3.89 9.34
CA LYS A 6 -11.92 -4.50 8.17
C LYS A 6 -11.55 -3.76 6.89
N PHE A 7 -11.59 -2.44 6.91
CA PHE A 7 -11.18 -1.62 5.77
C PHE A 7 -9.68 -1.71 5.50
N ALA A 8 -8.85 -1.71 6.54
CA ALA A 8 -7.41 -1.89 6.42
C ALA A 8 -7.05 -3.23 5.74
N ILE A 9 -7.63 -4.34 6.21
CA ILE A 9 -7.41 -5.69 5.64
C ILE A 9 -7.94 -5.78 4.21
N GLY A 10 -9.14 -5.23 3.94
CA GLY A 10 -9.71 -5.22 2.59
C GLY A 10 -8.84 -4.47 1.58
N LEU A 11 -8.23 -3.35 1.98
CA LEU A 11 -7.26 -2.66 1.14
C LEU A 11 -5.94 -3.42 1.00
N GLY A 12 -5.51 -4.17 2.02
CA GLY A 12 -4.35 -5.06 1.91
C GLY A 12 -4.58 -6.18 0.89
N ALA A 13 -5.77 -6.79 0.88
CA ALA A 13 -6.16 -7.75 -0.15
C ALA A 13 -6.26 -7.08 -1.53
N GLY A 14 -6.81 -5.86 -1.61
CA GLY A 14 -6.84 -5.07 -2.84
C GLY A 14 -5.46 -4.72 -3.38
N PHE A 15 -4.51 -4.38 -2.50
CA PHE A 15 -3.11 -4.18 -2.84
C PHE A 15 -2.52 -5.46 -3.46
N TRP A 16 -2.73 -6.61 -2.81
CA TRP A 16 -2.28 -7.89 -3.34
C TRP A 16 -2.87 -8.18 -4.72
N VAL A 17 -4.17 -7.95 -4.94
CA VAL A 17 -4.80 -8.14 -6.26
C VAL A 17 -4.18 -7.24 -7.33
N ILE A 18 -3.92 -5.96 -7.01
CA ILE A 18 -3.26 -5.03 -7.94
C ILE A 18 -1.85 -5.53 -8.27
N MET A 19 -1.10 -5.98 -7.27
CA MET A 19 0.23 -6.55 -7.48
C MET A 19 0.18 -7.82 -8.32
N PHE A 20 -0.72 -8.75 -8.01
CA PHE A 20 -0.85 -10.01 -8.73
C PHE A 20 -1.15 -9.79 -10.22
N ILE A 21 -2.13 -8.93 -10.53
CA ILE A 21 -2.50 -8.61 -11.91
C ILE A 21 -1.38 -7.80 -12.61
N GLY A 22 -0.84 -6.78 -11.95
CA GLY A 22 0.15 -5.90 -12.55
C GLY A 22 1.48 -6.60 -12.80
N VAL A 23 1.96 -7.43 -11.87
CA VAL A 23 3.16 -8.27 -12.06
C VAL A 23 2.91 -9.28 -13.18
N SER A 24 1.74 -9.93 -13.21
CA SER A 24 1.41 -10.85 -14.32
C SER A 24 1.44 -10.15 -15.67
N ALA A 25 0.94 -8.91 -15.77
CA ALA A 25 1.00 -8.12 -16.99
C ALA A 25 2.43 -7.72 -17.39
N ILE A 26 3.29 -7.41 -16.41
CA ILE A 26 4.72 -7.10 -16.65
C ILE A 26 5.46 -8.34 -17.15
N MET A 27 5.19 -9.52 -16.57
CA MET A 27 5.85 -10.77 -16.96
C MET A 27 5.56 -11.19 -18.41
N VAL A 28 4.39 -10.83 -18.94
CA VAL A 28 4.04 -11.11 -20.35
C VAL A 28 4.45 -9.99 -21.30
N ALA A 29 4.86 -8.83 -20.78
CA ALA A 29 5.43 -7.78 -21.60
C ALA A 29 6.83 -8.22 -22.08
N LEU A 30 7.11 -8.07 -23.37
CA LEU A 30 8.40 -8.41 -24.00
C LEU A 30 9.52 -7.42 -23.58
N LEU A 31 9.76 -7.32 -22.27
CA LEU A 31 10.73 -6.45 -21.64
C LEU A 31 11.93 -7.25 -21.16
N SER A 32 13.10 -6.63 -21.08
CA SER A 32 14.25 -7.27 -20.45
C SER A 32 14.02 -7.48 -18.95
N GLU A 33 14.66 -8.50 -18.39
CA GLU A 33 14.49 -8.91 -16.99
C GLU A 33 14.73 -7.75 -16.00
N ILE A 34 15.72 -6.89 -16.27
CA ILE A 34 16.00 -5.74 -15.42
C ILE A 34 14.85 -4.72 -15.42
N TRP A 35 14.24 -4.47 -16.58
CA TRP A 35 13.10 -3.55 -16.68
C TRP A 35 11.85 -4.12 -16.03
N GLN A 36 11.61 -5.45 -16.14
CA GLN A 36 10.52 -6.11 -15.42
C GLN A 36 10.65 -5.88 -13.91
N LYS A 37 11.83 -6.16 -13.34
CA LYS A 37 12.10 -5.96 -11.90
C LYS A 37 11.91 -4.51 -11.46
N ILE A 38 12.40 -3.55 -12.25
CA ILE A 38 12.22 -2.12 -11.95
C ILE A 38 10.74 -1.75 -11.92
N LEU A 39 9.96 -2.20 -12.91
CA LEU A 39 8.53 -1.90 -12.99
C LEU A 39 7.73 -2.54 -11.85
N GLU A 40 8.05 -3.77 -11.46
CA GLU A 40 7.43 -4.44 -10.31
C GLU A 40 7.66 -3.68 -9.01
N ILE A 41 8.90 -3.23 -8.79
CA ILE A 41 9.29 -2.44 -7.63
C ILE A 41 8.53 -1.11 -7.60
N ILE A 42 8.48 -0.39 -8.73
CA ILE A 42 7.74 0.87 -8.85
C ILE A 42 6.25 0.65 -8.62
N LEU A 43 5.67 -0.40 -9.21
CA LEU A 43 4.27 -0.77 -9.05
C LEU A 43 3.92 -0.98 -7.58
N ALA A 44 4.76 -1.70 -6.81
CA ALA A 44 4.57 -1.90 -5.39
C ALA A 44 4.48 -0.59 -4.61
N GLY A 45 5.43 0.33 -4.85
CA GLY A 45 5.43 1.63 -4.18
C GLY A 45 4.22 2.50 -4.56
N VAL A 46 3.89 2.57 -5.85
CA VAL A 46 2.79 3.40 -6.37
C VAL A 46 1.43 2.86 -5.91
N ALA A 47 1.19 1.55 -6.04
CA ALA A 47 -0.06 0.93 -5.61
C ALA A 47 -0.27 1.10 -4.11
N ALA A 48 0.79 0.89 -3.31
CA ALA A 48 0.74 1.06 -1.87
C ALA A 48 0.44 2.51 -1.48
N PHE A 49 1.09 3.48 -2.12
CA PHE A 49 0.83 4.91 -1.90
C PHE A 49 -0.63 5.28 -2.20
N ILE A 50 -1.16 4.86 -3.37
CA ILE A 50 -2.53 5.18 -3.78
C ILE A 50 -3.55 4.63 -2.78
N LEU A 51 -3.45 3.34 -2.44
CA LEU A 51 -4.40 2.70 -1.53
C LEU A 51 -4.26 3.23 -0.11
N ALA A 52 -3.03 3.49 0.37
CA ALA A 52 -2.81 4.04 1.69
C ALA A 52 -3.35 5.46 1.78
N ARG A 53 -3.24 6.24 0.70
CA ARG A 53 -3.84 7.57 0.64
C ARG A 53 -5.36 7.48 0.72
N LEU A 54 -6.00 6.51 0.07
CA LEU A 54 -7.44 6.26 0.22
C LEU A 54 -7.82 5.89 1.65
N TYR A 55 -6.98 5.11 2.33
CA TYR A 55 -7.16 4.77 3.74
C TYR A 55 -7.03 6.02 4.64
N PHE A 56 -5.90 6.71 4.57
CA PHE A 56 -5.59 7.85 5.44
C PHE A 56 -6.46 9.08 5.18
N LYS A 57 -7.06 9.21 3.99
CA LYS A 57 -8.10 10.22 3.73
C LYS A 57 -9.34 10.03 4.61
N LYS A 58 -9.69 8.78 4.93
CA LYS A 58 -10.85 8.44 5.78
C LYS A 58 -10.45 8.26 7.23
N GLN A 59 -9.22 7.81 7.46
CA GLN A 59 -8.67 7.49 8.77
C GLN A 59 -7.32 8.18 8.97
N PRO A 60 -7.33 9.47 9.27
CA PRO A 60 -6.09 10.18 9.54
C PRO A 60 -5.28 9.51 10.64
N GLY A 61 -3.97 9.39 10.42
CA GLY A 61 -3.06 8.69 11.32
C GLY A 61 -1.63 9.20 11.17
N GLU A 62 -0.80 8.80 12.11
CA GLU A 62 0.62 9.17 12.16
C GLU A 62 1.50 8.12 11.47
N VAL A 63 2.82 8.38 11.41
CA VAL A 63 3.81 7.42 10.89
C VAL A 63 3.71 6.05 11.60
N LYS A 64 3.39 6.03 12.90
CA LYS A 64 3.18 4.78 13.64
C LYS A 64 2.00 3.98 13.09
N ASP A 65 0.90 4.66 12.72
CA ASP A 65 -0.26 4.01 12.11
C ASP A 65 0.04 3.50 10.69
N ALA A 66 0.88 4.22 9.96
CA ALA A 66 1.41 3.80 8.66
C ALA A 66 2.22 2.50 8.75
N LEU A 67 3.09 2.38 9.76
CA LEU A 67 3.86 1.16 10.00
C LEU A 67 2.96 -0.02 10.34
N VAL A 68 1.99 0.18 11.24
CA VAL A 68 1.02 -0.87 11.60
C VAL A 68 0.20 -1.30 10.39
N LEU A 69 -0.23 -0.35 9.54
CA LEU A 69 -0.95 -0.65 8.30
C LEU A 69 -0.07 -1.43 7.32
N GLY A 70 1.18 -1.03 7.15
CA GLY A 70 2.15 -1.73 6.32
C GLY A 70 2.42 -3.16 6.78
N ILE A 71 2.55 -3.38 8.09
CA ILE A 71 2.68 -4.73 8.66
C ILE A 71 1.43 -5.56 8.36
N ALA A 72 0.24 -4.98 8.55
CA ALA A 72 -1.02 -5.66 8.26
C ALA A 72 -1.10 -6.07 6.78
N TRP A 73 -0.76 -5.18 5.86
CA TRP A 73 -0.77 -5.46 4.42
C TRP A 73 0.31 -6.46 4.02
N PHE A 74 1.50 -6.39 4.62
CA PHE A 74 2.56 -7.38 4.44
C PHE A 74 2.09 -8.78 4.83
N ILE A 75 1.44 -8.92 6.00
CA ILE A 75 0.90 -10.20 6.48
C ILE A 75 -0.20 -10.70 5.53
N VAL A 76 -1.16 -9.85 5.18
CA VAL A 76 -2.26 -10.22 4.27
C VAL A 76 -1.71 -10.65 2.91
N GLY A 77 -0.79 -9.88 2.33
CA GLY A 77 -0.14 -10.20 1.06
C GLY A 77 0.64 -11.51 1.12
N THR A 78 1.41 -11.72 2.19
CA THR A 78 2.16 -12.98 2.42
C THR A 78 1.22 -14.18 2.49
N ILE A 79 0.10 -14.08 3.22
CA ILE A 79 -0.90 -15.16 3.30
C ILE A 79 -1.47 -15.45 1.91
N LEU A 80 -1.84 -14.42 1.15
CA LEU A 80 -2.39 -14.60 -0.19
C LEU A 80 -1.36 -15.16 -1.17
N ASP A 81 -0.07 -14.81 -1.05
CA ASP A 81 1.00 -15.39 -1.85
C ASP A 81 1.22 -16.88 -1.56
N LEU A 82 1.21 -17.26 -0.27
CA LEU A 82 1.32 -18.66 0.16
C LEU A 82 0.16 -19.51 -0.35
N LEU A 83 -1.05 -18.96 -0.36
CA LEU A 83 -2.27 -19.66 -0.76
C LEU A 83 -2.43 -19.72 -2.29
N ILE A 84 -2.11 -18.63 -2.99
CA ILE A 84 -2.44 -18.44 -4.40
C ILE A 84 -1.16 -18.38 -5.23
N THR A 85 -0.33 -17.33 -5.08
CA THR A 85 0.82 -17.06 -5.96
C THR A 85 1.78 -18.23 -6.08
N ILE A 86 2.16 -18.87 -4.96
CA ILE A 86 3.12 -19.98 -4.96
C ILE A 86 2.59 -21.21 -5.71
N GLN A 87 1.27 -21.38 -5.79
CA GLN A 87 0.67 -22.46 -6.58
C GLN A 87 0.93 -22.29 -8.09
N TYR A 88 1.17 -21.06 -8.55
CA TYR A 88 1.46 -20.73 -9.95
C TYR A 88 2.97 -20.66 -10.24
N VAL A 89 3.77 -20.23 -9.27
CA VAL A 89 5.25 -20.12 -9.43
C VAL A 89 5.93 -21.49 -9.48
N LYS A 90 5.31 -22.54 -8.93
CA LYS A 90 5.96 -23.86 -8.75
C LYS A 90 6.17 -24.70 -10.01
N ALA A 91 5.67 -24.33 -11.20
CA ALA A 91 5.88 -24.95 -12.52
C ALA A 91 6.35 -26.44 -12.57
N GLY A 92 5.71 -27.34 -11.81
CA GLY A 92 5.98 -28.79 -11.81
C GLY A 92 6.94 -29.34 -10.74
N ALA A 93 7.56 -28.49 -9.91
CA ALA A 93 8.35 -28.93 -8.75
C ALA A 93 7.44 -29.17 -7.52
N ASN A 94 8.01 -29.11 -6.32
CA ASN A 94 7.26 -29.16 -5.06
C ASN A 94 6.98 -27.74 -4.51
N TYR A 95 6.04 -27.64 -3.57
CA TYR A 95 5.64 -26.37 -2.95
C TYR A 95 6.83 -25.61 -2.35
N PHE A 96 7.74 -26.32 -1.68
CA PHE A 96 8.96 -25.75 -1.08
C PHE A 96 9.92 -25.12 -2.10
N ALA A 97 10.07 -25.70 -3.29
CA ALA A 97 10.85 -25.10 -4.36
C ALA A 97 10.21 -23.78 -4.84
N GLY A 98 8.88 -23.74 -4.96
CA GLY A 98 8.14 -22.52 -5.28
C GLY A 98 8.36 -21.41 -4.26
N LEU A 99 8.29 -21.73 -2.96
CA LEU A 99 8.62 -20.80 -1.87
C LEU A 99 10.04 -20.24 -2.00
N LYS A 100 11.03 -21.13 -2.18
CA LYS A 100 12.43 -20.74 -2.25
C LYS A 100 12.70 -19.84 -3.44
N THR A 101 12.11 -20.14 -4.60
CA THR A 101 12.22 -19.30 -5.80
C THR A 101 11.56 -17.96 -5.56
N PHE A 102 10.32 -17.93 -5.08
CA PHE A 102 9.55 -16.70 -4.92
C PHE A 102 10.17 -15.76 -3.88
N TYR A 103 10.44 -16.25 -2.66
CA TYR A 103 11.05 -15.45 -1.59
C TYR A 103 12.58 -15.29 -1.73
N GLY A 104 13.22 -15.97 -2.69
CA GLY A 104 14.62 -15.77 -3.03
C GLY A 104 14.85 -14.56 -3.94
N MET A 105 13.80 -14.01 -4.54
CA MET A 105 13.89 -12.84 -5.43
C MET A 105 14.15 -11.56 -4.63
N TRP A 106 15.30 -10.92 -4.85
CA TRP A 106 15.66 -9.69 -4.14
C TRP A 106 14.70 -8.53 -4.44
N ASN A 107 14.17 -8.45 -5.67
CA ASN A 107 13.23 -7.42 -6.11
C ASN A 107 11.92 -7.48 -5.32
N LEU A 108 11.49 -8.67 -4.87
CA LEU A 108 10.33 -8.83 -3.98
C LEU A 108 10.54 -8.04 -2.67
N TRP A 109 11.69 -8.22 -2.03
CA TRP A 109 12.03 -7.56 -0.77
C TRP A 109 12.17 -6.05 -0.92
N VAL A 110 12.78 -5.59 -2.02
CA VAL A 110 12.83 -4.15 -2.34
C VAL A 110 11.43 -3.60 -2.61
N GLY A 111 10.56 -4.37 -3.28
CA GLY A 111 9.14 -4.04 -3.44
C GLY A 111 8.41 -3.90 -2.11
N PHE A 112 8.64 -4.78 -1.14
CA PHE A 112 8.09 -4.65 0.21
C PHE A 112 8.58 -3.38 0.92
N VAL A 113 9.88 -3.06 0.82
CA VAL A 113 10.41 -1.80 1.38
C VAL A 113 9.72 -0.60 0.73
N LEU A 114 9.56 -0.59 -0.59
CA LEU A 114 8.85 0.50 -1.27
C LEU A 114 7.36 0.55 -0.94
N MET A 115 6.71 -0.59 -0.67
CA MET A 115 5.35 -0.61 -0.15
C MET A 115 5.28 0.16 1.18
N PHE A 116 6.18 -0.12 2.13
CA PHE A 116 6.24 0.61 3.40
C PHE A 116 6.50 2.11 3.19
N VAL A 117 7.45 2.46 2.33
CA VAL A 117 7.77 3.85 1.99
C VAL A 117 6.54 4.55 1.40
N GLY A 118 5.83 3.91 0.46
CA GLY A 118 4.61 4.43 -0.15
C GLY A 118 3.50 4.69 0.88
N ILE A 119 3.30 3.75 1.82
CA ILE A 119 2.32 3.90 2.90
C ILE A 119 2.70 5.05 3.85
N ILE A 120 3.98 5.16 4.22
CA ILE A 120 4.47 6.25 5.08
C ILE A 120 4.32 7.61 4.40
N ILE A 121 4.69 7.73 3.12
CA ILE A 121 4.51 8.96 2.35
C ILE A 121 3.03 9.32 2.26
N ALA A 122 2.15 8.34 2.03
CA ALA A 122 0.70 8.57 2.02
C ALA A 122 0.20 9.11 3.36
N ALA A 123 0.62 8.53 4.48
CA ALA A 123 0.26 9.03 5.81
C ALA A 123 0.73 10.47 6.04
N LYS A 124 1.99 10.77 5.71
CA LYS A 124 2.57 12.13 5.88
C LYS A 124 1.88 13.17 5.01
N THR A 125 1.58 12.83 3.76
CA THR A 125 0.96 13.77 2.79
C THR A 125 -0.54 13.93 2.97
N THR A 126 -1.20 13.04 3.70
CA THR A 126 -2.63 13.14 4.00
C THR A 126 -2.89 13.83 5.36
N HIS A 127 -1.81 14.30 6.01
CA HIS A 127 -1.77 15.19 7.18
C HIS A 127 -2.89 15.01 8.19
N GLY A 128 -3.11 13.81 8.74
CA GLY A 128 -3.95 13.69 9.94
C GLY A 128 -5.37 14.32 9.85
N GLY A 129 -5.90 14.61 8.66
CA GLY A 129 -7.18 15.31 8.47
C GLY A 129 -7.11 16.82 8.17
N GLU A 130 -5.95 17.40 7.83
CA GLU A 130 -5.86 18.86 7.54
C GLU A 130 -6.61 19.32 6.28
N LEU A 131 -7.00 18.42 5.38
CA LEU A 131 -7.97 18.72 4.32
C LEU A 131 -9.41 18.90 4.85
N MET A 132 -9.64 18.73 6.16
CA MET A 132 -10.90 18.95 6.86
C MET A 132 -10.78 19.97 8.00
N LYS A 133 -9.77 20.85 8.03
CA LYS A 133 -9.87 22.03 8.91
C LYS A 133 -11.09 22.83 8.42
N PRO A 134 -12.17 22.97 9.23
CA PRO A 134 -13.30 23.77 8.84
C PRO A 134 -12.80 25.18 8.52
N PRO A 135 -13.37 25.87 7.52
CA PRO A 135 -13.05 27.28 7.31
C PRO A 135 -13.24 28.02 8.64
N PRO A 136 -12.34 28.94 8.99
CA PRO A 136 -12.46 29.69 10.24
C PRO A 136 -13.86 30.32 10.30
N PRO A 137 -14.53 30.31 11.46
CA PRO A 137 -15.84 30.93 11.60
C PRO A 137 -15.77 32.37 11.10
N PRO A 138 -16.80 32.87 10.39
CA PRO A 138 -16.82 34.24 9.92
C PRO A 138 -16.54 35.16 11.11
N SER A 139 -15.52 36.01 10.99
CA SER A 139 -15.16 36.97 12.03
C SER A 139 -16.40 37.80 12.31
N SER A 140 -16.94 37.70 13.53
CA SER A 140 -18.02 38.57 13.98
C SER A 140 -17.46 40.00 14.00
N THR A 141 -17.71 40.75 12.93
CA THR A 141 -17.35 42.16 12.85
C THR A 141 -18.06 42.89 13.99
N PRO A 142 -17.39 43.84 14.68
CA PRO A 142 -17.85 44.35 15.97
C PRO A 142 -19.20 45.06 15.85
N THR A 143 -20.07 44.85 16.83
CA THR A 143 -21.21 45.71 17.11
C THR A 143 -20.76 47.16 17.14
N SER A 144 -21.20 47.96 16.15
CA SER A 144 -21.05 49.40 16.19
C SER A 144 -21.84 49.92 17.40
N PRO A 145 -21.25 50.72 18.31
CA PRO A 145 -22.04 51.41 19.32
C PRO A 145 -22.92 52.42 18.59
N MET A 146 -24.22 52.39 18.86
CA MET A 146 -25.12 53.47 18.47
C MET A 146 -24.66 54.75 19.19
N GLY A 147 -24.52 55.84 18.43
CA GLY A 147 -24.31 57.20 18.91
C GLY A 147 -24.75 58.17 17.84
#